data_AF-A0A1G8E5U7-F1
#
_entry.id   AF-A0A1G8E5U7-F1
#
_cell.length_a   1.000
_cell.length_b   1.000
_cell.length_c   1.000
_cell.angle_alpha   90.00
_cell.angle_beta   90.00
_cell.angle_gamma   90.00
#
_symmetry.space_group_name_H-M   'P 1'
#
loop_
_entity.id
_entity.type
_entity.pdbx_description
1 polymer ?
#
loop_
_entity_poly.entity_id
_entity_poly.type
_entity_poly.pdbx_seq_one_letter_code
_entity_poly.pdbx_strand_id
1 'polypeptide(L)'
;MTYDFYAIKQDQIDLLDFILTETKLQIIDHYSAYDEEVLRYTSATDITAKFDLYNGGSFGSNFALWSPEFKGQPVFEKINLDPKRCKGHTFRYSTMDWGLIRLYLGQIKGNVLSKSHIGHFNEKGAIGHELPNSIIGPASVWNWEEINKASRKLKYHIHNKMAVKKTGTYGILKNAEILEQQGFMLQ
;
A
#
# COMPACT_ATOMS: atom_id res chain seq x y z
N MET A 1 -1.37 -10.32 8.21
CA MET A 1 -1.07 -11.17 7.03
C MET A 1 -0.14 -10.37 6.12
N THR A 2 0.81 -11.01 5.44
CA THR A 2 1.64 -10.37 4.41
C THR A 2 1.59 -11.17 3.10
N TYR A 3 1.73 -10.50 1.96
CA TYR A 3 1.80 -11.14 0.65
C TYR A 3 2.50 -10.23 -0.36
N ASP A 4 3.53 -10.78 -1.02
CA ASP A 4 4.26 -10.09 -2.10
C ASP A 4 3.87 -10.65 -3.47
N PHE A 5 3.97 -9.80 -4.48
CA PHE A 5 3.63 -10.12 -5.87
C PHE A 5 4.36 -9.18 -6.83
N TYR A 6 4.50 -9.58 -8.10
CA TYR A 6 5.07 -8.74 -9.16
C TYR A 6 3.96 -8.21 -10.05
N ALA A 7 3.87 -6.89 -10.13
CA ALA A 7 2.85 -6.16 -10.88
C ALA A 7 3.49 -4.90 -11.46
N ILE A 8 3.10 -4.54 -12.69
CA ILE A 8 3.49 -3.25 -13.29
C ILE A 8 2.27 -2.37 -13.53
N LYS A 9 2.47 -1.15 -14.03
CA LYS A 9 1.45 -0.10 -14.17
C LYS A 9 0.03 -0.59 -14.49
N GLN A 10 -0.16 -1.40 -15.54
CA GLN A 10 -1.51 -1.86 -15.88
C GLN A 10 -2.08 -2.85 -14.84
N ASP A 11 -1.29 -3.81 -14.36
CA ASP A 11 -1.70 -4.71 -13.27
C ASP A 11 -2.04 -3.94 -11.98
N GLN A 12 -1.31 -2.86 -11.72
CA GLN A 12 -1.51 -2.00 -10.55
C GLN A 12 -2.80 -1.19 -10.67
N ILE A 13 -3.08 -0.63 -11.85
CA ILE A 13 -4.35 0.05 -12.13
C ILE A 13 -5.51 -0.92 -11.91
N ASP A 14 -5.43 -2.13 -12.49
CA ASP A 14 -6.48 -3.15 -12.34
C ASP A 14 -6.72 -3.51 -10.86
N LEU A 15 -5.65 -3.59 -10.04
CA LEU A 15 -5.77 -3.83 -8.61
C LEU A 15 -6.39 -2.63 -7.85
N LEU A 16 -5.99 -1.40 -8.19
CA LEU A 16 -6.54 -0.19 -7.59
C LEU A 16 -8.04 -0.06 -7.90
N ASP A 17 -8.44 -0.32 -9.13
CA ASP A 17 -9.84 -0.33 -9.54
C ASP A 17 -10.63 -1.40 -8.77
N PHE A 18 -10.12 -2.64 -8.67
CA PHE A 18 -10.75 -3.67 -7.84
C PHE A 18 -10.93 -3.22 -6.39
N ILE A 19 -9.93 -2.57 -5.79
CA ILE A 19 -10.03 -2.07 -4.41
C ILE A 19 -11.16 -1.04 -4.30
N LEU A 20 -11.22 -0.09 -5.23
CA LEU A 20 -12.17 1.03 -5.20
C LEU A 20 -13.62 0.61 -5.54
N THR A 21 -13.81 -0.39 -6.39
CA THR A 21 -15.14 -0.76 -6.91
C THR A 21 -15.72 -2.02 -6.25
N GLU A 22 -14.88 -3.00 -5.91
CA GLU A 22 -15.32 -4.32 -5.43
C GLU A 22 -15.08 -4.54 -3.94
N THR A 23 -14.59 -3.52 -3.23
CA THR A 23 -14.37 -3.59 -1.78
C THR A 23 -14.91 -2.34 -1.07
N LYS A 24 -14.95 -2.40 0.26
CA LYS A 24 -15.29 -1.25 1.10
C LYS A 24 -14.04 -0.48 1.57
N LEU A 25 -12.88 -0.79 0.98
CA LEU A 25 -11.62 -0.15 1.33
C LEU A 25 -11.52 1.19 0.63
N GLN A 26 -11.01 2.16 1.36
CA GLN A 26 -10.57 3.45 0.88
C GLN A 26 -9.06 3.42 0.71
N ILE A 27 -8.57 4.05 -0.36
CA ILE A 27 -7.14 4.20 -0.61
C ILE A 27 -6.73 5.58 -0.10
N ILE A 28 -5.76 5.60 0.81
CA ILE A 28 -5.26 6.80 1.47
C ILE A 28 -3.75 6.88 1.24
N ASP A 29 -3.20 8.08 1.12
CA ASP A 29 -1.77 8.29 1.19
C ASP A 29 -1.19 7.62 2.46
N HIS A 30 -0.13 6.81 2.31
CA HIS A 30 0.65 6.42 3.50
C HIS A 30 1.43 7.63 4.02
N TYR A 31 1.97 8.43 3.09
CA TYR A 31 2.55 9.72 3.37
C TYR A 31 2.05 10.72 2.34
N SER A 32 1.73 11.94 2.77
CA SER A 32 1.37 12.99 1.83
C SER A 32 2.57 13.43 0.99
N ALA A 33 2.29 14.11 -0.11
CA ALA A 33 3.31 14.90 -0.78
C ALA A 33 3.81 16.01 0.16
N TYR A 34 5.01 16.51 -0.11
CA TYR A 34 5.59 17.56 0.72
C TYR A 34 4.72 18.82 0.71
N ASP A 35 4.55 19.40 1.89
CA ASP A 35 3.72 20.59 2.16
C ASP A 35 2.23 20.44 1.73
N GLU A 36 1.75 19.21 1.52
CA GLU A 36 0.36 18.91 1.17
C GLU A 36 -0.33 18.08 2.26
N GLU A 37 -1.66 18.17 2.29
CA GLU A 37 -2.53 17.32 3.11
C GLU A 37 -2.59 15.88 2.59
N VAL A 38 -3.03 14.96 3.45
CA VAL A 38 -3.23 13.55 3.09
C VAL A 38 -4.43 13.43 2.15
N LEU A 39 -4.25 12.76 1.01
CA LEU A 39 -5.34 12.49 0.07
C LEU A 39 -6.01 11.14 0.31
N ARG A 40 -7.30 11.09 0.01
CA ARG A 40 -8.09 9.87 -0.20
C ARG A 40 -8.47 9.80 -1.67
N TYR A 41 -8.26 8.65 -2.29
CA TYR A 41 -8.47 8.47 -3.71
C TYR A 41 -9.80 7.80 -4.00
N THR A 42 -10.47 8.28 -5.05
CA THR A 42 -11.74 7.75 -5.54
C THR A 42 -11.62 7.06 -6.90
N SER A 43 -10.51 7.22 -7.59
CA SER A 43 -10.23 6.56 -8.88
C SER A 43 -8.75 6.21 -9.03
N ALA A 44 -8.44 5.17 -9.82
CA ALA A 44 -7.06 4.88 -10.22
C ALA A 44 -6.48 6.00 -11.13
N THR A 45 -7.33 6.74 -11.83
CA THR A 45 -6.92 7.92 -12.62
C THR A 45 -6.32 9.00 -11.73
N ASP A 46 -6.92 9.31 -10.58
CA ASP A 46 -6.39 10.31 -9.64
C ASP A 46 -5.01 9.88 -9.11
N ILE A 47 -4.84 8.59 -8.86
CA ILE A 47 -3.57 8.01 -8.41
C ILE A 47 -2.52 8.11 -9.52
N THR A 48 -2.84 7.69 -10.75
CA THR A 48 -1.87 7.70 -11.87
C THR A 48 -1.55 9.10 -12.39
N ALA A 49 -2.40 10.09 -12.13
CA ALA A 49 -2.10 11.50 -12.40
C ALA A 49 -1.07 12.06 -11.40
N LYS A 50 -1.05 11.57 -10.16
CA LYS A 50 -0.15 12.03 -9.08
C LYS A 50 1.14 11.23 -8.99
N PHE A 51 1.08 9.91 -9.22
CA PHE A 51 2.21 9.01 -9.01
C PHE A 51 2.71 8.40 -10.32
N ASP A 52 4.02 8.46 -10.53
CA ASP A 52 4.68 7.67 -11.57
C ASP A 52 4.78 6.21 -11.12
N LEU A 53 3.79 5.41 -11.54
CA LEU A 53 3.74 3.97 -11.29
C LEU A 53 4.81 3.16 -12.06
N TYR A 54 5.57 3.78 -12.96
CA TYR A 54 6.55 3.10 -13.80
C TYR A 54 8.00 3.29 -13.32
N ASN A 55 8.44 4.51 -12.98
CA ASN A 55 9.86 4.83 -12.70
C ASN A 55 10.22 5.30 -11.26
N GLY A 56 9.37 5.10 -10.24
CA GLY A 56 9.54 5.79 -8.95
C GLY A 56 10.60 5.28 -7.96
N GLY A 57 11.45 4.31 -8.32
CA GLY A 57 12.43 3.73 -7.39
C GLY A 57 11.80 2.90 -6.26
N SER A 58 12.54 2.57 -5.19
CA SER A 58 12.09 1.58 -4.19
C SER A 58 10.97 2.04 -3.24
N PHE A 59 10.42 3.25 -3.41
CA PHE A 59 9.43 3.84 -2.50
C PHE A 59 8.30 4.62 -3.20
N GLY A 60 8.15 4.52 -4.53
CA GLY A 60 7.43 5.55 -5.30
C GLY A 60 5.90 5.52 -5.22
N SER A 61 5.26 4.52 -4.62
CA SER A 61 3.79 4.49 -4.46
C SER A 61 3.36 3.60 -3.31
N ASN A 62 3.10 4.23 -2.15
CA ASN A 62 2.77 3.56 -0.90
C ASN A 62 1.46 4.10 -0.34
N PHE A 63 0.49 3.23 -0.12
CA PHE A 63 -0.85 3.57 0.33
C PHE A 63 -1.20 2.84 1.62
N ALA A 64 -2.15 3.42 2.35
CA ALA A 64 -2.84 2.76 3.45
C ALA A 64 -4.29 2.49 3.03
N LEU A 65 -4.75 1.26 3.23
CA LEU A 65 -6.12 0.84 2.95
C LEU A 65 -6.91 0.76 4.25
N TRP A 66 -8.06 1.41 4.27
CA TRP A 66 -8.93 1.52 5.44
C TRP A 66 -10.38 1.25 5.10
N SER A 67 -11.14 0.64 6.00
CA SER A 67 -12.60 0.56 5.91
C SER A 67 -13.21 1.04 7.24
N PRO A 68 -14.37 1.73 7.24
CA PRO A 68 -15.12 1.99 8.46
C PRO A 68 -15.40 0.73 9.31
N GLU A 69 -15.48 -0.44 8.67
CA GLU A 69 -15.66 -1.74 9.36
C GLU A 69 -14.48 -2.11 10.26
N PHE A 70 -13.31 -1.49 10.07
CA PHE A 70 -12.13 -1.67 10.90
C PHE A 70 -12.26 -1.00 12.27
N LYS A 71 -13.26 -0.13 12.47
CA LYS A 71 -13.56 0.65 13.68
C LYS A 71 -12.48 1.65 14.12
N GLY A 72 -11.22 1.23 14.16
CA GLY A 72 -10.07 2.12 14.36
C GLY A 72 -9.99 3.17 13.25
N GLN A 73 -9.55 4.37 13.62
CA GLN A 73 -9.46 5.51 12.72
C GLN A 73 -8.01 5.76 12.31
N PRO A 74 -7.73 6.06 11.02
CA PRO A 74 -6.43 6.56 10.61
C PRO A 74 -6.13 7.88 11.31
N VAL A 75 -4.89 8.05 11.81
CA VAL A 75 -4.42 9.32 12.36
C VAL A 75 -3.34 9.88 11.44
N PHE A 76 -3.42 11.17 11.15
CA PHE A 76 -2.46 11.85 10.28
C PHE A 76 -1.51 12.70 11.12
N GLU A 77 -0.30 12.21 11.31
CA GLU A 77 0.72 12.90 12.08
C GLU A 77 1.51 13.84 11.17
N LYS A 78 1.61 15.12 11.56
CA LYS A 78 2.45 16.09 10.86
C LYS A 78 3.92 15.87 11.24
N ILE A 79 4.73 15.56 10.24
CA ILE A 79 6.18 15.44 10.37
C ILE A 79 6.80 16.76 9.90
N ASN A 80 7.50 17.43 10.81
CA ASN A 80 8.33 18.59 10.45
C ASN A 80 9.60 18.11 9.73
N LEU A 81 9.92 18.77 8.63
CA LEU A 81 11.08 18.45 7.78
C LEU A 81 12.16 19.50 7.96
N ASP A 82 13.42 19.10 7.71
CA ASP A 82 14.53 20.03 7.54
C ASP A 82 14.54 20.50 6.07
N PRO A 83 14.22 21.77 5.77
CA PRO A 83 14.15 22.26 4.40
C PRO A 83 15.47 22.11 3.64
N LYS A 84 16.62 22.09 4.34
CA LYS A 84 17.94 21.91 3.71
C LYS A 84 18.11 20.51 3.11
N ARG A 85 17.42 19.51 3.66
CA ARG A 85 17.47 18.11 3.20
C ARG A 85 16.27 17.74 2.32
N CYS A 86 15.22 18.54 2.35
CA CYS A 86 13.95 18.28 1.67
C CYS A 86 13.65 19.32 0.58
N LYS A 87 14.68 19.87 -0.10
CA LYS A 87 14.52 20.79 -1.24
C LYS A 87 13.61 22.01 -0.95
N GLY A 88 13.67 22.53 0.27
CA GLY A 88 12.88 23.69 0.71
C GLY A 88 11.55 23.34 1.38
N HIS A 89 11.12 22.09 1.35
CA HIS A 89 9.87 21.66 1.98
C HIS A 89 9.96 21.61 3.50
N THR A 90 8.85 21.93 4.17
CA THR A 90 8.81 22.16 5.62
C THR A 90 8.05 21.10 6.39
N PHE A 91 7.10 20.41 5.75
CA PHE A 91 6.39 19.30 6.37
C PHE A 91 5.91 18.23 5.38
N ARG A 92 5.47 17.11 5.94
CA ARG A 92 4.59 16.11 5.30
C ARG A 92 3.76 15.45 6.38
N TYR A 93 2.70 14.74 5.99
CA TYR A 93 1.95 13.90 6.91
C TYR A 93 2.33 12.43 6.76
N SER A 94 2.20 11.68 7.86
CA SER A 94 2.26 10.23 7.91
C SER A 94 0.94 9.68 8.41
N THR A 95 0.43 8.65 7.73
CA THR A 95 -0.75 7.91 8.15
C THR A 95 -0.35 6.81 9.13
N MET A 96 -0.65 7.07 10.40
CA MET A 96 -0.37 6.25 11.58
C MET A 96 -1.59 5.38 11.93
N ASP A 97 -1.33 4.15 12.38
CA ASP A 97 -2.36 3.17 12.70
C ASP A 97 -1.82 1.92 13.39
N TRP A 98 -2.74 1.09 13.87
CA TRP A 98 -2.47 -0.30 14.24
C TRP A 98 -2.89 -1.30 13.16
N GLY A 99 -3.98 -1.02 12.43
CA GLY A 99 -4.70 -2.03 11.64
C GLY A 99 -4.95 -1.69 10.17
N LEU A 100 -4.29 -0.68 9.61
CA LEU A 100 -4.39 -0.40 8.18
C LEU A 100 -3.60 -1.44 7.39
N ILE A 101 -4.14 -1.76 6.21
CA ILE A 101 -3.42 -2.61 5.26
C ILE A 101 -2.52 -1.71 4.43
N ARG A 102 -1.21 -1.91 4.55
CA ARG A 102 -0.21 -1.25 3.70
C ARG A 102 -0.27 -1.86 2.32
N LEU A 103 -0.28 -1.01 1.29
CA LEU A 103 -0.14 -1.38 -0.12
C LEU A 103 1.09 -0.67 -0.68
N TYR A 104 2.10 -1.43 -1.01
CA TYR A 104 3.31 -0.94 -1.69
C TYR A 104 3.28 -1.45 -3.12
N LEU A 105 3.37 -0.54 -4.09
CA LEU A 105 3.43 -0.91 -5.50
C LEU A 105 4.90 -0.98 -5.94
N GLY A 106 5.28 -2.15 -6.46
CA GLY A 106 6.60 -2.38 -7.01
C GLY A 106 6.85 -1.55 -8.26
N GLN A 107 8.11 -1.22 -8.53
CA GLN A 107 8.48 -0.32 -9.62
C GLN A 107 9.70 -0.84 -10.37
N ILE A 108 9.90 -0.30 -11.58
CA ILE A 108 11.03 -0.66 -12.42
C ILE A 108 12.20 0.26 -12.11
N LYS A 109 13.38 -0.31 -11.90
CA LYS A 109 14.65 0.42 -11.78
C LYS A 109 15.72 -0.29 -12.61
N GLY A 110 16.15 0.34 -13.69
CA GLY A 110 17.03 -0.32 -14.67
C GLY A 110 16.28 -1.49 -15.31
N ASN A 111 16.85 -2.70 -15.25
CA ASN A 111 16.20 -3.93 -15.73
C ASN A 111 15.55 -4.75 -14.60
N VAL A 112 15.36 -4.18 -13.41
CA VAL A 112 14.80 -4.88 -12.24
C VAL A 112 13.41 -4.36 -11.94
N LEU A 113 12.45 -5.27 -11.81
CA LEU A 113 11.13 -5.01 -11.23
C LEU A 113 11.12 -5.47 -9.76
N SER A 114 10.85 -4.54 -8.85
CA SER A 114 10.69 -4.86 -7.44
C SER A 114 9.32 -5.45 -7.13
N LYS A 115 9.22 -6.24 -6.05
CA LYS A 115 7.94 -6.70 -5.50
C LYS A 115 7.01 -5.54 -5.11
N SER A 116 5.74 -5.73 -5.41
CA SER A 116 4.62 -5.11 -4.69
C SER A 116 4.32 -5.91 -3.43
N HIS A 117 3.70 -5.28 -2.44
CA HIS A 117 3.43 -5.89 -1.14
C HIS A 117 2.09 -5.41 -0.56
N ILE A 118 1.36 -6.35 0.05
CA ILE A 118 0.30 -6.03 1.00
C ILE A 118 0.61 -6.60 2.38
N GLY A 119 0.37 -5.82 3.43
CA GLY A 119 0.70 -6.22 4.79
C GLY A 119 -0.01 -5.41 5.87
N HIS A 120 -0.20 -6.01 7.04
CA HIS A 120 -0.67 -5.33 8.25
C HIS A 120 -0.19 -6.06 9.49
N PHE A 121 -0.14 -5.37 10.64
CA PHE A 121 0.08 -6.03 11.93
C PHE A 121 -1.00 -7.08 12.20
N ASN A 122 -0.64 -8.16 12.90
CA ASN A 122 -1.65 -8.96 13.58
C ASN A 122 -1.98 -8.31 14.94
N GLU A 123 -3.13 -8.67 15.52
CA GLU A 123 -3.60 -8.10 16.79
C GLU A 123 -2.55 -8.19 17.91
N LYS A 124 -1.97 -9.38 18.09
CA LYS A 124 -0.91 -9.61 19.09
C LYS A 124 0.29 -8.69 18.89
N GLY A 125 0.71 -8.50 17.64
CA GLY A 125 1.82 -7.63 17.26
C GLY A 125 1.50 -6.17 17.55
N ALA A 126 0.31 -5.71 17.15
CA ALA A 126 -0.12 -4.34 17.44
C ALA A 126 -0.18 -4.06 18.94
N ILE A 127 -0.76 -4.95 19.74
CA ILE A 127 -0.79 -4.84 21.21
C ILE A 127 0.63 -4.83 21.79
N GLY A 128 1.51 -5.71 21.28
CA GLY A 128 2.91 -5.76 21.73
C GLY A 128 3.73 -4.51 21.39
N HIS A 129 3.32 -3.74 20.37
CA HIS A 129 3.94 -2.48 19.99
C HIS A 129 3.21 -1.25 20.54
N GLU A 130 2.10 -1.44 21.28
CA GLU A 130 1.32 -0.35 21.84
C GLU A 130 2.14 0.42 22.88
N LEU A 131 2.25 1.73 22.67
CA LEU A 131 2.91 2.64 23.61
C LEU A 131 1.89 3.27 24.55
N PRO A 132 2.24 3.49 25.84
CA PRO A 132 1.41 4.28 26.73
C PRO A 132 1.11 5.65 26.13
N ASN A 133 -0.15 6.08 26.18
CA ASN A 133 -0.63 7.36 25.62
C ASN A 133 -0.37 7.53 24.11
N SER A 134 -0.37 6.44 23.35
CA SER A 134 -0.25 6.49 21.90
C SER A 134 -1.32 7.38 21.27
N ILE A 135 -0.90 8.27 20.35
CA ILE A 135 -1.78 9.17 19.61
C ILE A 135 -2.78 8.42 18.71
N ILE A 136 -2.48 7.17 18.36
CA ILE A 136 -3.34 6.30 17.55
C ILE A 136 -4.30 5.44 18.38
N GLY A 137 -4.37 5.71 19.68
CA GLY A 137 -5.24 5.01 20.62
C GLY A 137 -4.82 3.55 20.86
N PRO A 138 -5.67 2.77 21.55
CA PRO A 138 -5.37 1.37 21.84
C PRO A 138 -5.59 0.46 20.61
N ALA A 139 -4.76 -0.56 20.45
CA ALA A 139 -4.90 -1.55 19.38
C ALA A 139 -6.21 -2.36 19.49
N SER A 140 -6.77 -2.48 20.70
CA SER A 140 -8.01 -3.20 20.97
C SER A 140 -9.27 -2.56 20.38
N VAL A 141 -9.22 -1.29 19.95
CA VAL A 141 -10.38 -0.65 19.29
C VAL A 141 -10.56 -1.11 17.84
N TRP A 142 -9.52 -1.69 17.25
CA TRP A 142 -9.52 -2.15 15.86
C TRP A 142 -10.26 -3.49 15.75
N ASN A 143 -11.09 -3.61 14.70
CA ASN A 143 -11.80 -4.82 14.37
C ASN A 143 -10.91 -5.77 13.56
N TRP A 144 -10.09 -6.54 14.25
CA TRP A 144 -9.12 -7.46 13.65
C TRP A 144 -9.74 -8.54 12.78
N GLU A 145 -10.97 -8.96 13.04
CA GLU A 145 -11.69 -9.91 12.20
C GLU A 145 -11.93 -9.33 10.80
N GLU A 146 -12.50 -8.12 10.72
CA GLU A 146 -12.78 -7.47 9.44
C GLU A 146 -11.49 -7.06 8.70
N ILE A 147 -10.44 -6.67 9.42
CA ILE A 147 -9.12 -6.41 8.82
C ILE A 147 -8.57 -7.67 8.16
N ASN A 148 -8.57 -8.81 8.87
CA ASN A 148 -8.09 -10.08 8.32
C ASN A 148 -8.96 -10.58 7.16
N LYS A 149 -10.28 -10.34 7.20
CA LYS A 149 -11.20 -10.70 6.11
C LYS A 149 -10.91 -9.87 4.86
N ALA A 150 -10.76 -8.55 5.01
CA ALA A 150 -10.40 -7.66 3.91
C ALA A 150 -9.04 -8.02 3.31
N SER A 151 -8.01 -8.23 4.15
CA SER A 151 -6.67 -8.58 3.68
C SER A 151 -6.65 -9.94 2.95
N ARG A 152 -7.40 -10.93 3.43
CA ARG A 152 -7.56 -12.23 2.75
C ARG A 152 -8.27 -12.09 1.41
N LYS A 153 -9.31 -11.24 1.32
CA LYS A 153 -10.00 -10.95 0.04
C LYS A 153 -9.03 -10.36 -0.99
N LEU A 154 -8.22 -9.38 -0.58
CA LEU A 154 -7.17 -8.80 -1.42
C LEU A 154 -6.17 -9.85 -1.89
N LYS A 155 -5.60 -10.63 -0.95
CA LYS A 155 -4.66 -11.70 -1.29
C LYS A 155 -5.28 -12.71 -2.26
N TYR A 156 -6.53 -13.13 -2.03
CA TYR A 156 -7.22 -14.06 -2.90
C TYR A 156 -7.39 -13.48 -4.31
N HIS A 157 -7.81 -12.22 -4.43
CA HIS A 157 -7.95 -11.58 -5.74
C HIS A 157 -6.61 -11.52 -6.47
N ILE A 158 -5.55 -11.05 -5.81
CA ILE A 158 -4.22 -10.94 -6.42
C ILE A 158 -3.67 -12.34 -6.78
N HIS A 159 -3.65 -13.28 -5.84
CA HIS A 159 -3.01 -14.59 -6.02
C HIS A 159 -3.81 -15.54 -6.92
N ASN A 160 -5.14 -15.53 -6.85
CA ASN A 160 -5.98 -16.53 -7.50
C ASN A 160 -6.73 -16.00 -8.73
N LYS A 161 -6.87 -14.68 -8.87
CA LYS A 161 -7.61 -14.07 -10.00
C LYS A 161 -6.71 -13.31 -10.95
N MET A 162 -5.74 -12.55 -10.42
CA MET A 162 -4.86 -11.71 -11.26
C MET A 162 -3.55 -12.40 -11.66
N ALA A 163 -2.94 -13.19 -10.77
CA ALA A 163 -1.66 -13.83 -11.04
C ALA A 163 -1.80 -14.91 -12.14
N VAL A 164 -0.93 -14.83 -13.15
CA VAL A 164 -0.87 -15.80 -14.27
C VAL A 164 0.22 -16.85 -14.06
N LYS A 165 1.23 -16.52 -13.24
CA LYS A 165 2.36 -17.40 -12.90
C LYS A 165 2.72 -17.23 -11.42
N LYS A 166 3.51 -18.16 -10.90
CA LYS A 166 4.08 -18.10 -9.55
C LYS A 166 5.59 -18.21 -9.60
N THR A 167 6.25 -17.54 -8.67
CA THR A 167 7.68 -17.73 -8.36
C THR A 167 7.84 -17.84 -6.85
N GLY A 168 8.18 -19.04 -6.38
CA GLY A 168 8.09 -19.38 -4.95
C GLY A 168 6.68 -19.17 -4.40
N THR A 169 6.56 -18.31 -3.39
CA THR A 169 5.27 -17.95 -2.75
C THR A 169 4.60 -16.72 -3.37
N TYR A 170 5.23 -16.10 -4.37
CA TYR A 170 4.78 -14.83 -4.97
C TYR A 170 4.01 -15.06 -6.26
N GLY A 171 2.97 -14.26 -6.48
CA GLY A 171 2.26 -14.21 -7.76
C GLY A 171 2.96 -13.27 -8.74
N ILE A 172 3.02 -13.65 -10.01
CA ILE A 172 3.43 -12.78 -11.12
C ILE A 172 2.15 -12.47 -11.90
N LEU A 173 1.79 -11.19 -11.98
CA LEU A 173 0.61 -10.72 -12.70
C LEU A 173 0.92 -10.62 -14.20
N LYS A 174 -0.13 -10.52 -15.02
CA LYS A 174 -0.06 -10.66 -16.47
C LYS A 174 1.00 -9.74 -17.11
N ASN A 175 0.99 -8.45 -16.79
CA ASN A 175 1.89 -7.51 -17.44
C ASN A 175 3.32 -7.62 -16.88
N ALA A 176 3.48 -7.99 -15.61
CA ALA A 176 4.78 -8.33 -15.04
C ALA A 176 5.41 -9.59 -15.68
N GLU A 177 4.60 -10.60 -16.03
CA GLU A 177 5.08 -11.78 -16.76
C GLU A 177 5.60 -11.42 -18.15
N ILE A 178 4.85 -10.58 -18.89
CA ILE A 178 5.29 -10.07 -20.20
C ILE A 178 6.63 -9.34 -20.06
N LEU A 179 6.80 -8.54 -19.00
CA LEU A 179 8.05 -7.83 -18.75
C LEU A 179 9.21 -8.80 -18.41
N GLU A 180 8.96 -9.84 -17.62
CA GLU A 180 9.95 -10.91 -17.34
C GLU A 180 10.41 -11.58 -18.64
N GLN A 181 9.47 -11.91 -19.54
CA GLN A 181 9.77 -12.52 -20.85
C GLN A 181 10.60 -11.59 -21.76
N GLN A 182 10.54 -10.28 -21.55
CA GLN A 182 11.37 -9.27 -22.23
C GLN A 182 12.78 -9.14 -21.63
N GLY A 183 13.12 -9.94 -20.61
CA GLY A 183 14.46 -9.99 -20.02
C GLY A 183 14.64 -9.13 -18.76
N PHE A 184 13.56 -8.58 -18.19
CA PHE A 184 13.64 -7.94 -16.88
C PHE A 184 13.76 -8.98 -15.75
N MET A 185 14.53 -8.63 -14.72
CA MET A 185 14.69 -9.46 -13.53
C MET A 185 13.62 -9.12 -12.49
N LEU A 186 13.06 -10.13 -11.84
CA LEU A 186 12.12 -9.99 -10.74
C LEU A 186 12.85 -10.14 -9.39
N GLN A 187 12.83 -9.11 -8.52
CA GLN A 187 13.51 -9.10 -7.21
C GLN A 187 12.63 -8.71 -6.02
#